data_AF-A0A430VRI2-F1
#
_entry.id   AF-A0A430VRI2-F1
#
_cell.length_a   1.000
_cell.length_b   1.000
_cell.length_c   1.000
_cell.angle_alpha   90.00
_cell.angle_beta   90.00
_cell.angle_gamma   90.00
#
_symmetry.space_group_name_H-M   'P 1'
#
loop_
_entity.id
_entity.type
_entity.pdbx_description
1 polymer ?
#
loop_
_entity_poly.entity_id
_entity_poly.type
_entity_poly.pdbx_seq_one_letter_code
_entity_poly.pdbx_strand_id
1 'polypeptide(L)'
;MGQAMIGYAQSKGVPAPALAVYGSGILILLGGLSVLLGYQVQVGLWLLVAFLVPVSLTMHNFWAIQDPQQRMVEQVNFMKNMALLGAALMLLSLWK
;
A
#
# COMPACT_ATOMS: atom_id res chain seq x y z
N MET A 1 6.39 -11.66 -12.01
CA MET A 1 5.96 -10.45 -11.26
C MET A 1 6.69 -10.30 -9.93
N GLY A 2 6.72 -11.31 -9.05
CA GLY A 2 7.36 -11.20 -7.72
C GLY A 2 8.82 -10.71 -7.73
N GLN A 3 9.69 -11.29 -8.56
CA GLN A 3 11.11 -10.89 -8.60
C GLN A 3 11.34 -9.42 -8.99
N ALA A 4 10.55 -8.89 -9.94
CA ALA A 4 10.64 -7.48 -10.34
C ALA A 4 10.22 -6.53 -9.19
N MET A 5 9.17 -6.89 -8.44
CA MET A 5 8.72 -6.12 -7.28
C MET A 5 9.71 -6.18 -6.13
N ILE A 6 10.37 -7.32 -5.93
CA ILE A 6 11.44 -7.45 -4.92
C ILE A 6 12.61 -6.54 -5.27
N GLY A 7 13.02 -6.50 -6.55
CA GLY A 7 14.07 -5.60 -7.02
C GLY A 7 13.71 -4.13 -6.83
N TYR A 8 12.45 -3.75 -7.10
CA TYR A 8 11.97 -2.40 -6.87
C TYR A 8 11.89 -2.05 -5.37
N ALA A 9 11.43 -2.96 -4.51
CA ALA A 9 11.43 -2.75 -3.06
C ALA A 9 12.86 -2.61 -2.52
N GLN A 10 13.80 -3.39 -3.05
CA GLN A 10 15.22 -3.29 -2.71
C GLN A 10 15.81 -1.94 -3.13
N SER A 11 15.48 -1.43 -4.33
CA SER A 11 15.97 -0.11 -4.77
C SER A 11 15.41 1.06 -3.94
N LYS A 12 14.27 0.85 -3.28
CA LYS A 12 13.67 1.79 -2.31
C LYS A 12 14.19 1.63 -0.88
N GLY A 13 15.14 0.72 -0.64
CA GLY A 13 15.75 0.50 0.67
C GLY A 13 14.84 -0.23 1.68
N VAL A 14 13.82 -0.96 1.21
CA VAL A 14 12.93 -1.71 2.09
C VAL A 14 13.67 -2.89 2.74
N PRO A 15 13.66 -3.05 4.08
CA PRO A 15 14.30 -4.18 4.74
C PRO A 15 13.57 -5.48 4.39
N ALA A 16 14.35 -6.56 4.19
CA ALA A 16 13.83 -7.88 3.80
C ALA A 16 12.82 -7.81 2.63
N PRO A 17 13.21 -7.33 1.43
CA PRO A 17 12.29 -6.94 0.36
C PRO A 17 11.41 -8.10 -0.13
N ALA A 18 11.92 -9.34 -0.12
CA ALA A 18 11.12 -10.53 -0.43
C ALA A 18 9.96 -10.72 0.55
N LEU A 19 10.24 -10.63 1.85
CA LEU A 19 9.23 -10.76 2.89
C LEU A 19 8.23 -9.61 2.83
N ALA A 20 8.70 -8.38 2.58
CA ALA A 20 7.84 -7.22 2.43
C ALA A 20 6.86 -7.37 1.25
N VAL A 21 7.34 -7.84 0.09
CA VAL A 21 6.49 -8.03 -1.11
C VAL A 21 5.46 -9.14 -0.90
N TYR A 22 5.87 -10.31 -0.41
CA TYR A 22 4.92 -11.41 -0.19
C TYR A 22 3.96 -11.12 0.96
N GLY A 23 4.47 -10.57 2.07
CA GLY A 23 3.66 -10.21 3.23
C GLY A 23 2.62 -9.14 2.92
N SER A 24 3.02 -8.08 2.20
CA SER A 24 2.06 -7.06 1.76
C SER A 24 1.03 -7.60 0.76
N GLY A 25 1.42 -8.49 -0.14
CA GLY A 25 0.49 -9.19 -1.02
C GLY A 25 -0.60 -9.95 -0.24
N ILE A 26 -0.21 -10.70 0.80
CA ILE A 26 -1.15 -11.41 1.68
C ILE A 26 -2.05 -10.43 2.42
N LEU A 27 -1.50 -9.34 2.99
CA LEU A 27 -2.27 -8.31 3.69
C LEU A 27 -3.36 -7.70 2.80
N ILE A 28 -3.03 -7.32 1.58
CA ILE A 28 -3.99 -6.73 0.64
C ILE A 28 -5.03 -7.77 0.20
N LEU A 29 -4.64 -9.01 -0.06
CA LEU A 29 -5.58 -10.07 -0.43
C LEU A 29 -6.59 -10.35 0.68
N LEU A 30 -6.11 -10.51 1.93
CA LEU A 30 -7.00 -10.73 3.07
C LEU A 30 -7.88 -9.50 3.35
N GLY A 31 -7.29 -8.30 3.30
CA GLY A 31 -8.02 -7.05 3.48
C GLY A 31 -9.11 -6.84 2.43
N GLY A 32 -8.76 -7.01 1.16
CA GLY A 32 -9.67 -6.88 0.03
C GLY A 32 -10.78 -7.92 0.04
N LEU A 33 -10.47 -9.20 0.32
CA LEU A 33 -11.49 -10.26 0.40
C LEU A 33 -12.42 -10.07 1.59
N SER A 34 -11.91 -9.64 2.75
CA SER A 34 -12.71 -9.31 3.92
C SER A 34 -13.74 -8.22 3.61
N VAL A 35 -13.31 -7.13 2.97
CA VAL A 35 -14.19 -6.03 2.55
C VAL A 35 -15.19 -6.50 1.47
N LEU A 36 -14.72 -7.23 0.45
CA LEU A 36 -15.53 -7.69 -0.67
C LEU A 36 -16.65 -8.65 -0.24
N LEU A 37 -16.34 -9.58 0.66
CA LEU A 37 -17.28 -10.61 1.12
C LEU A 37 -18.14 -10.13 2.30
N GLY A 38 -17.88 -8.94 2.83
CA GLY A 38 -18.56 -8.44 4.04
C GLY A 38 -18.16 -9.17 5.33
N TYR A 39 -17.11 -10.00 5.29
CA TYR A 39 -16.68 -10.81 6.43
C TYR A 39 -15.60 -10.08 7.24
N GLN A 40 -15.87 -9.76 8.50
CA GLN A 40 -14.94 -9.06 9.40
C GLN A 40 -14.36 -7.76 8.81
N VAL A 41 -15.21 -6.94 8.16
CA VAL A 41 -14.78 -5.80 7.34
C VAL A 41 -13.88 -4.81 8.08
N GLN A 42 -14.12 -4.56 9.38
CA GLN A 42 -13.23 -3.70 10.18
C GLN A 42 -11.79 -4.23 10.21
N VAL A 43 -11.61 -5.55 10.38
CA VAL A 43 -10.29 -6.18 10.32
C VAL A 43 -9.69 -5.99 8.93
N GLY A 44 -10.47 -6.25 7.87
CA GLY A 44 -10.02 -6.07 6.50
C GLY A 44 -9.55 -4.65 6.18
N LEU A 45 -10.32 -3.64 6.62
CA LEU A 45 -9.96 -2.24 6.46
C LEU A 45 -8.68 -1.88 7.23
N TRP A 46 -8.49 -2.39 8.45
CA TRP A 46 -7.23 -2.20 9.18
C TRP A 46 -6.02 -2.84 8.49
N LEU A 47 -6.19 -4.02 7.86
CA LEU A 47 -5.12 -4.62 7.05
C LEU A 47 -4.75 -3.73 5.85
N LEU A 48 -5.76 -3.13 5.19
CA LEU A 48 -5.53 -2.20 4.08
C LEU A 48 -4.83 -0.92 4.56
N VAL A 49 -5.23 -0.36 5.70
CA VAL A 49 -4.54 0.79 6.33
C VAL A 49 -3.09 0.45 6.64
N ALA A 50 -2.84 -0.70 7.28
CA ALA A 50 -1.51 -1.17 7.63
C ALA A 50 -0.61 -1.40 6.41
N PHE A 51 -1.18 -1.70 5.25
CA PHE A 51 -0.44 -1.75 3.99
C PHE A 51 -0.19 -0.34 3.40
N LEU A 52 -1.25 0.47 3.27
CA LEU A 52 -1.23 1.73 2.54
C LEU A 52 -0.30 2.78 3.16
N VAL A 53 -0.22 2.84 4.49
CA VAL A 53 0.64 3.83 5.18
C VAL A 53 2.13 3.60 4.89
N PRO A 54 2.74 2.45 5.22
CA PRO A 54 4.17 2.25 5.02
C PRO A 54 4.55 2.27 3.54
N VAL A 55 3.77 1.62 2.66
CA VAL A 55 4.09 1.56 1.22
C VAL A 55 4.11 2.96 0.58
N SER A 56 3.23 3.87 1.02
CA SER A 56 3.20 5.24 0.51
C SER A 56 4.45 6.02 0.93
N LEU A 57 4.86 5.87 2.18
CA LEU A 57 5.99 6.60 2.75
C LEU A 57 7.36 6.04 2.32
N THR A 58 7.44 4.75 1.96
CA THR A 58 8.70 4.12 1.55
C THR A 58 8.82 3.95 0.05
N MET A 59 7.83 3.35 -0.61
CA MET A 59 7.90 3.03 -2.04
C MET A 59 7.56 4.25 -2.90
N HIS A 60 6.58 5.06 -2.48
CA HIS A 60 6.06 6.19 -3.27
C HIS A 60 6.44 7.55 -2.68
N ASN A 61 7.63 7.63 -2.05
CA ASN A 61 8.21 8.85 -1.48
C ASN A 61 8.70 9.83 -2.55
N PHE A 62 7.77 10.40 -3.33
CA PHE A 62 8.08 11.26 -4.48
C PHE A 62 9.00 12.45 -4.16
N TRP A 63 8.99 12.95 -2.92
CA TRP A 63 9.87 14.02 -2.45
C TRP A 63 11.37 13.65 -2.47
N ALA A 64 11.71 12.36 -2.48
CA ALA A 64 13.09 11.88 -2.57
C ALA A 64 13.58 11.69 -4.02
N ILE A 65 12.72 11.89 -5.02
CA ILE A 65 13.04 11.63 -6.44
C ILE A 65 13.54 12.91 -7.11
N GLN A 66 14.73 12.84 -7.72
CA GLN A 66 15.35 13.97 -8.42
C GLN A 66 14.82 14.14 -9.85
N ASP A 67 14.67 13.02 -10.57
CA ASP A 67 14.18 13.03 -11.96
C ASP A 67 12.72 13.50 -12.02
N PRO A 68 12.38 14.54 -12.82
CA PRO A 68 11.02 15.10 -12.85
C PRO A 68 9.95 14.11 -13.32
N GLN A 69 10.27 13.24 -14.29
CA GLN A 69 9.32 12.30 -14.85
C GLN A 69 9.00 11.20 -13.83
N GLN A 70 10.01 10.65 -13.17
CA GLN A 70 9.84 9.67 -12.11
C GLN A 70 9.15 10.27 -10.88
N ARG A 71 9.47 11.51 -10.51
CA ARG A 71 8.80 12.21 -9.39
C ARG A 71 7.30 12.29 -9.62
N MET A 72 6.86 12.66 -10.82
CA MET A 72 5.44 12.73 -11.17
C MET A 72 4.77 11.35 -11.04
N VAL A 73 5.41 10.28 -11.53
CA VAL A 73 4.89 8.91 -11.42
C VAL A 73 4.71 8.51 -9.95
N GLU A 74 5.72 8.74 -9.11
CA GLU A 74 5.64 8.42 -7.68
C GLU A 74 4.60 9.27 -6.95
N GLN A 75 4.45 10.55 -7.33
CA GLN A 75 3.43 11.42 -6.76
C GLN A 75 2.03 10.93 -7.09
N VAL A 76 1.80 10.46 -8.32
CA VAL A 76 0.51 9.85 -8.70
C VAL A 76 0.23 8.59 -7.87
N ASN A 77 1.22 7.71 -7.68
CA ASN A 77 1.04 6.52 -6.86
C ASN A 77 0.78 6.85 -5.39
N PHE A 78 1.51 7.82 -4.84
CA PHE A 78 1.28 8.32 -3.48
C PHE A 78 -0.15 8.85 -3.33
N MET A 79 -0.61 9.70 -4.24
CA MET A 79 -1.97 10.27 -4.17
C MET A 79 -3.06 9.22 -4.34
N LYS A 80 -2.86 8.21 -5.19
CA LYS A 80 -3.77 7.05 -5.28
C LYS A 80 -3.87 6.33 -3.93
N ASN A 81 -2.74 6.09 -3.27
CA ASN A 81 -2.75 5.42 -1.97
C ASN A 81 -3.40 6.28 -0.88
N MET A 82 -3.19 7.61 -0.89
CA MET A 82 -3.87 8.52 0.05
C MET A 82 -5.38 8.55 -0.16
N ALA A 83 -5.84 8.52 -1.41
CA ALA A 83 -7.27 8.41 -1.71
C ALA A 83 -7.85 7.09 -1.18
N LEU A 84 -7.17 5.96 -1.41
CA LEU A 84 -7.59 4.65 -0.88
C LEU A 84 -7.54 4.59 0.65
N LEU A 85 -6.53 5.21 1.26
CA LEU A 85 -6.39 5.29 2.72
C LEU A 85 -7.54 6.11 3.31
N GLY A 86 -7.83 7.27 2.73
CA GLY A 86 -8.98 8.10 3.11
C GLY A 86 -10.30 7.33 2.98
N ALA A 87 -10.50 6.59 1.89
CA ALA A 87 -11.68 5.75 1.70
C ALA A 87 -11.77 4.64 2.76
N ALA A 88 -10.65 3.97 3.08
CA ALA A 88 -10.62 2.93 4.10
C ALA A 88 -10.94 3.48 5.51
N LEU A 89 -10.38 4.65 5.86
CA LEU A 89 -10.65 5.33 7.13
C LEU A 89 -12.10 5.84 7.23
N MET A 90 -12.65 6.36 6.13
CA MET A 90 -14.06 6.74 6.06
C MET A 90 -14.97 5.53 6.23
N LEU A 91 -14.66 4.40 5.58
CA LEU A 91 -15.43 3.17 5.78
C LEU A 91 -15.31 2.69 7.23
N LEU A 92 -14.12 2.73 7.84
CA LEU A 92 -13.95 2.39 9.26
C LEU A 92 -14.80 3.25 10.19
N SER A 93 -14.95 4.55 9.91
CA SER A 93 -15.78 5.43 10.75
C SER A 93 -17.28 5.21 10.58
N LEU A 94 -17.71 4.72 9.40
CA LEU A 94 -19.10 4.40 9.10
C LEU A 94 -19.48 2.97 9.54
N TRP A 95 -18.50 2.07 9.64
CA TRP A 95 -18.72 0.65 9.94
C TRP A 95 -19.00 0.45 11.43
N LYS A 96 -20.28 0.34 11.79
CA LYS A 96 -20.76 0.01 13.13
C LYS A 96 -20.84 -1.50 13.36
#